data_AF-X1JBR7-F1
#
_entry.id   AF-X1JBR7-F1
#
_cell.length_a   1.000
_cell.length_b   1.000
_cell.length_c   1.000
_cell.angle_alpha   90.00
_cell.angle_beta   90.00
_cell.angle_gamma   90.00
#
_symmetry.space_group_name_H-M   'P 1'
#
loop_
_entity.id
_entity.type
_entity.pdbx_description
1 polymer ?
#
loop_
_entity_poly.entity_id
_entity_poly.type
_entity_poly.pdbx_seq_one_letter_code
_entity_poly.pdbx_strand_id
1 'polypeptide(L)'
;SQNRIIARGKEVGVVASGMTFQYAMEEFKEASILKLGLSYPFPDDLIREFAHNYQELIVIEELDNFLEEHIRSLGIKTKGRDFFPGIGELNPDKVAQGHDRIENSSVLLVEKKVDKEATLLPARPPVFCAGCPSRGLFYALSQIDCVVSGDIGCYSLGVFPPYERLDTILCMGAGITVAQGMDKAGFRDKPLIGIVGDSTFFHAGMTGLLEISYNKGISTIVIVDNRATAMTGLQDHPGTGRTLMKKRTHTAYPEDFAR
;
A
#
# COMPACT_ATOMS: atom_id res chain seq x y z
N SER A 1 -6.87 -16.76 -18.32
CA SER A 1 -6.47 -15.34 -18.34
C SER A 1 -7.08 -14.62 -17.14
N GLN A 2 -6.32 -13.77 -16.43
CA GLN A 2 -6.88 -12.88 -15.41
C GLN A 2 -7.62 -11.67 -16.03
N ASN A 3 -7.28 -11.34 -17.28
CA ASN A 3 -7.97 -10.32 -18.07
C ASN A 3 -9.28 -10.89 -18.60
N ARG A 4 -10.37 -10.12 -18.48
CA ARG A 4 -11.73 -10.56 -18.82
C ARG A 4 -12.54 -9.42 -19.40
N ILE A 5 -13.28 -9.70 -20.47
CA ILE A 5 -14.32 -8.81 -20.98
C ILE A 5 -15.64 -9.23 -20.34
N ILE A 6 -16.33 -8.28 -19.72
CA ILE A 6 -17.71 -8.43 -19.25
C ILE A 6 -18.57 -7.73 -20.29
N ALA A 7 -19.07 -8.51 -21.25
CA ALA A 7 -19.91 -8.01 -22.32
C ALA A 7 -21.30 -7.68 -21.76
N ARG A 8 -21.73 -6.44 -21.96
CA ARG A 8 -23.08 -5.94 -21.70
C ARG A 8 -23.56 -5.15 -22.93
N GLY A 9 -24.23 -4.01 -22.75
CA GLY A 9 -24.61 -3.12 -23.84
C GLY A 9 -23.42 -2.72 -24.74
N LYS A 10 -23.74 -2.25 -25.95
CA LYS A 10 -22.73 -1.91 -26.97
C LYS A 10 -22.37 -0.42 -27.04
N GLU A 11 -23.03 0.42 -26.26
CA GLU A 11 -22.88 1.88 -26.41
C GLU A 11 -21.66 2.43 -25.66
N VAL A 12 -21.34 1.85 -24.49
CA VAL A 12 -20.27 2.33 -23.62
C VAL A 12 -19.29 1.20 -23.30
N GLY A 13 -18.01 1.47 -23.56
CA GLY A 13 -16.90 0.58 -23.21
C GLY A 13 -16.05 1.19 -22.10
N VAL A 14 -15.90 0.47 -21.00
CA VAL A 14 -15.09 0.89 -19.84
C VAL A 14 -13.85 -0.01 -19.72
N VAL A 15 -12.69 0.56 -19.42
CA VAL A 15 -11.47 -0.19 -19.08
C VAL A 15 -11.05 0.15 -17.66
N ALA A 16 -10.81 -0.87 -16.84
CA ALA A 16 -10.43 -0.71 -15.44
C ALA A 16 -9.49 -1.82 -14.96
N SER A 17 -8.69 -1.53 -13.92
CA SER A 17 -7.66 -2.41 -13.38
C SER A 17 -7.72 -2.47 -11.84
N GLY A 18 -7.55 -3.67 -11.28
CA GLY A 18 -7.51 -3.84 -9.82
C GLY A 18 -8.84 -3.49 -9.13
N MET A 19 -8.80 -2.58 -8.15
CA MET A 19 -9.97 -2.18 -7.35
C MET A 19 -10.96 -1.32 -8.14
N THR A 20 -10.47 -0.48 -9.04
CA THR A 20 -11.31 0.39 -9.89
C THR A 20 -12.33 -0.38 -10.73
N PHE A 21 -12.03 -1.64 -11.06
CA PHE A 21 -12.97 -2.54 -11.72
C PHE A 21 -14.24 -2.78 -10.89
N GLN A 22 -14.13 -2.86 -9.55
CA GLN A 22 -15.31 -3.05 -8.70
C GLN A 22 -16.20 -1.81 -8.71
N TYR A 23 -15.60 -0.62 -8.66
CA TYR A 23 -16.34 0.64 -8.75
C TYR A 23 -17.02 0.78 -10.12
N ALA A 24 -16.31 0.42 -11.20
CA ALA A 24 -16.86 0.38 -12.54
C ALA A 24 -18.07 -0.56 -12.65
N MET A 25 -17.99 -1.74 -12.02
CA MET A 25 -19.09 -2.71 -12.01
C MET A 25 -20.34 -2.22 -11.27
N GLU A 26 -20.14 -1.43 -10.21
CA GLU A 26 -21.21 -0.86 -9.40
C GLU A 26 -21.92 0.30 -10.12
N GLU A 27 -21.15 1.20 -10.73
CA GLU A 27 -21.67 2.44 -11.32
C GLU A 27 -22.07 2.27 -12.80
N PHE A 28 -21.28 1.56 -13.61
CA PHE A 28 -21.51 1.39 -15.04
C PHE A 28 -22.23 0.07 -15.35
N LYS A 29 -23.46 -0.08 -14.84
CA LYS A 29 -24.21 -1.36 -14.88
C LYS A 29 -24.53 -1.86 -16.28
N GLU A 30 -24.76 -0.97 -17.23
CA GLU A 30 -25.11 -1.32 -18.62
C GLU A 30 -23.89 -1.34 -19.57
N ALA A 31 -22.76 -0.77 -19.15
CA ALA A 31 -21.55 -0.71 -19.97
C ALA A 31 -20.85 -2.07 -20.03
N SER A 32 -20.24 -2.35 -21.17
CA SER A 32 -19.29 -3.45 -21.27
C SER A 32 -17.97 -3.04 -20.62
N ILE A 33 -17.35 -3.95 -19.87
CA ILE A 33 -16.16 -3.63 -19.06
C ILE A 33 -15.01 -4.59 -19.41
N LEU A 34 -13.87 -4.03 -19.83
CA LEU A 34 -12.60 -4.75 -19.91
C LEU A 34 -11.88 -4.65 -18.57
N LYS A 35 -11.86 -5.78 -17.85
CA LYS A 35 -11.04 -5.95 -16.65
C LYS A 35 -9.62 -6.34 -17.04
N LEU A 36 -8.65 -5.51 -16.68
CA LEU A 36 -7.23 -5.84 -16.71
C LEU A 36 -6.83 -6.39 -15.33
N GLY A 37 -6.45 -7.66 -15.28
CA GLY A 37 -5.95 -8.33 -14.08
C GLY A 37 -4.44 -8.25 -13.94
N LEU A 38 -3.71 -8.33 -15.06
CA LEU A 38 -2.28 -8.03 -15.14
C LEU A 38 -2.10 -6.89 -16.13
N SER A 39 -1.82 -5.70 -15.62
CA SER A 39 -1.71 -4.49 -16.43
C SER A 39 -0.31 -4.26 -17.00
N TYR A 40 0.68 -5.09 -16.60
CA TYR A 40 2.02 -5.05 -17.20
C TYR A 40 2.60 -6.47 -17.38
N PRO A 41 3.07 -6.84 -18.60
CA PRO A 41 2.93 -6.08 -19.84
C PRO A 41 1.46 -5.92 -20.26
N PHE A 42 1.13 -4.81 -20.93
CA PHE A 42 -0.24 -4.53 -21.38
C PHE A 42 -0.68 -5.53 -22.47
N PRO A 43 -1.93 -6.01 -22.43
CA PRO A 43 -2.46 -6.92 -23.44
C PRO A 43 -3.02 -6.12 -24.64
N ASP A 44 -2.14 -5.51 -25.43
CA ASP A 44 -2.52 -4.56 -26.48
C ASP A 44 -3.55 -5.11 -27.48
N ASP A 45 -3.41 -6.37 -27.89
CA ASP A 45 -4.35 -6.99 -28.84
C ASP A 45 -5.75 -7.12 -28.26
N LEU A 46 -5.85 -7.46 -26.97
CA LEU A 46 -7.13 -7.52 -26.26
C LEU A 46 -7.76 -6.13 -26.09
N ILE A 47 -6.94 -5.12 -25.78
CA ILE A 47 -7.39 -3.73 -25.66
C ILE A 47 -7.92 -3.26 -27.02
N ARG A 48 -7.19 -3.52 -28.12
CA ARG A 48 -7.64 -3.21 -29.47
C ARG A 48 -8.94 -3.93 -29.79
N GLU A 49 -9.00 -5.25 -29.62
CA GLU A 49 -10.21 -6.06 -29.87
C GLU A 49 -11.43 -5.49 -29.15
N PHE A 50 -11.29 -5.14 -27.87
CA PHE A 50 -12.35 -4.52 -27.10
C PHE A 50 -12.74 -3.14 -27.66
N ALA A 51 -11.75 -2.29 -27.93
CA ALA A 51 -11.94 -0.92 -28.42
C ALA A 51 -12.65 -0.84 -29.77
N HIS A 52 -12.51 -1.84 -30.66
CA HIS A 52 -13.14 -1.83 -31.98
C HIS A 52 -14.67 -1.68 -31.95
N ASN A 53 -15.32 -2.01 -30.83
CA ASN A 53 -16.77 -1.92 -30.69
C ASN A 53 -17.26 -0.53 -30.24
N TYR A 54 -16.37 0.40 -29.91
CA TYR A 54 -16.70 1.68 -29.30
C TYR A 54 -16.00 2.84 -30.01
N GLN A 55 -16.64 4.01 -30.05
CA GLN A 55 -16.02 5.20 -30.62
C GLN A 55 -14.97 5.82 -29.69
N GLU A 56 -15.17 5.67 -28.39
CA GLU A 56 -14.35 6.21 -27.32
C GLU A 56 -14.53 5.33 -26.07
N LEU A 57 -13.43 5.08 -25.35
CA LEU A 57 -13.45 4.29 -24.11
C LEU A 57 -13.40 5.18 -22.87
N ILE A 58 -14.09 4.77 -21.82
CA ILE A 58 -13.96 5.38 -20.49
C ILE A 58 -12.90 4.59 -19.73
N VAL A 59 -11.87 5.27 -19.23
CA VAL A 59 -10.81 4.61 -18.44
C VAL A 59 -10.98 5.00 -16.98
N ILE A 60 -11.16 4.01 -16.12
CA ILE A 60 -11.28 4.21 -14.68
C ILE A 60 -10.02 3.61 -14.04
N GLU A 61 -9.16 4.48 -13.56
CA GLU A 61 -7.89 4.13 -12.93
C GLU A 61 -7.59 5.11 -11.78
N GLU A 62 -6.77 4.65 -10.84
CA GLU A 62 -6.46 5.36 -9.59
C GLU A 62 -5.06 5.95 -9.64
N LEU A 63 -4.86 7.10 -8.99
CA LEU A 63 -3.64 7.94 -9.05
C LEU A 63 -3.34 8.41 -10.47
N ASP A 64 -2.19 8.06 -11.04
CA ASP A 64 -1.71 8.58 -12.33
C ASP A 64 -2.35 7.89 -13.54
N ASN A 65 -2.41 8.59 -14.67
CA ASN A 65 -3.12 8.22 -15.89
C ASN A 65 -2.40 7.18 -16.77
N PHE A 66 -1.74 6.21 -16.15
CA PHE A 66 -0.84 5.28 -16.83
C PHE A 66 -1.57 4.36 -17.83
N LEU A 67 -2.74 3.84 -17.44
CA LEU A 67 -3.54 2.99 -18.31
C LEU A 67 -4.16 3.79 -19.45
N GLU A 68 -4.71 4.98 -19.15
CA GLU A 68 -5.31 5.83 -20.15
C GLU A 68 -4.28 6.31 -21.19
N GLU A 69 -3.09 6.72 -20.75
CA GLU A 69 -1.99 7.11 -21.64
C GLU A 69 -1.53 5.96 -22.53
N HIS A 70 -1.40 4.76 -21.98
CA HIS A 70 -1.04 3.58 -22.77
C HIS A 70 -2.08 3.31 -23.85
N ILE A 71 -3.37 3.29 -23.51
CA ILE A 71 -4.46 3.06 -24.48
C ILE A 71 -4.47 4.14 -25.57
N ARG A 72 -4.28 5.41 -25.20
CA ARG A 72 -4.15 6.53 -26.16
C ARG A 72 -2.97 6.33 -27.11
N SER A 73 -1.84 5.81 -26.63
CA SER A 73 -0.66 5.52 -27.46
C SER A 73 -0.93 4.47 -28.54
N LEU A 74 -1.94 3.61 -28.35
CA LEU A 74 -2.40 2.63 -29.34
C LEU A 74 -3.31 3.25 -30.42
N GLY A 75 -3.58 4.57 -30.35
CA GLY A 75 -4.47 5.28 -31.27
C GLY A 75 -5.95 5.21 -30.91
N ILE A 76 -6.28 4.75 -29.71
CA ILE A 76 -7.66 4.60 -29.23
C ILE A 76 -8.07 5.87 -28.46
N LYS A 77 -9.26 6.42 -28.76
CA LYS A 77 -9.79 7.57 -28.03
C LYS A 77 -10.28 7.17 -26.65
N THR A 78 -9.97 7.98 -25.64
CA THR A 78 -10.37 7.72 -24.25
C THR A 78 -10.74 9.00 -23.50
N LYS A 79 -11.65 8.84 -22.52
CA LYS A 79 -11.97 9.85 -21.51
C LYS A 79 -12.09 9.22 -20.12
N GLY A 80 -11.06 9.33 -19.31
CA GLY A 80 -11.09 9.00 -17.88
C GLY A 80 -10.83 10.22 -17.03
N ARG A 81 -9.67 10.84 -17.26
CA ARG A 81 -9.17 11.98 -16.47
C ARG A 81 -10.01 13.25 -16.50
N ASP A 82 -10.87 13.40 -17.48
CA ASP A 82 -11.81 14.53 -17.52
C ASP A 82 -12.91 14.41 -16.43
N PHE A 83 -13.16 13.18 -15.96
CA PHE A 83 -14.27 12.84 -15.07
C PHE A 83 -13.82 12.29 -13.72
N PHE A 84 -12.71 11.55 -13.67
CA PHE A 84 -12.21 10.93 -12.44
C PHE A 84 -10.91 11.59 -11.96
N PRO A 85 -10.80 11.91 -10.65
CA PRO A 85 -9.61 12.57 -10.12
C PRO A 85 -8.37 11.67 -10.19
N GLY A 86 -7.23 12.26 -10.52
CA GLY A 86 -5.91 11.60 -10.44
C GLY A 86 -5.19 11.79 -9.11
N ILE A 87 -5.86 12.37 -8.12
CA ILE A 87 -5.28 12.66 -6.81
C ILE A 87 -6.16 12.12 -5.69
N GLY A 88 -5.51 11.65 -4.63
CA GLY A 88 -6.15 11.00 -3.49
C GLY A 88 -6.78 9.66 -3.85
N GLU A 89 -7.53 9.09 -2.91
CA GLU A 89 -8.18 7.80 -3.07
C GLU A 89 -9.38 7.89 -4.02
N LEU A 90 -9.45 7.00 -4.99
CA LEU A 90 -10.65 6.82 -5.80
C LEU A 90 -11.60 5.85 -5.09
N ASN A 91 -12.88 6.21 -4.99
CA ASN A 91 -13.89 5.41 -4.28
C ASN A 91 -15.21 5.37 -5.10
N PRO A 92 -16.18 4.51 -4.72
CA PRO A 92 -17.45 4.40 -5.44
C PRO A 92 -18.16 5.74 -5.63
N ASP A 93 -18.23 6.58 -4.58
CA ASP A 93 -18.89 7.89 -4.65
C ASP A 93 -18.28 8.82 -5.71
N LYS A 94 -16.94 8.84 -5.82
CA LYS A 94 -16.23 9.63 -6.84
C LYS A 94 -16.47 9.08 -8.25
N VAL A 95 -16.55 7.75 -8.39
CA VAL A 95 -16.85 7.12 -9.68
C VAL A 95 -18.30 7.39 -10.09
N ALA A 96 -19.24 7.36 -9.14
CA ALA A 96 -20.65 7.72 -9.36
C ALA A 96 -20.77 9.17 -9.86
N GLN A 97 -20.08 10.11 -9.19
CA GLN A 97 -20.04 11.51 -9.62
C GLN A 97 -19.43 11.67 -11.03
N GLY A 98 -18.36 10.93 -11.34
CA GLY A 98 -17.78 10.93 -12.68
C GLY A 98 -18.75 10.39 -13.72
N HIS A 99 -19.45 9.30 -13.41
CA HIS A 99 -20.47 8.69 -14.26
C HIS A 99 -21.64 9.66 -14.52
N ASP A 100 -22.18 10.29 -13.48
CA ASP A 100 -23.26 11.26 -13.61
C ASP A 100 -22.85 12.46 -14.49
N ARG A 101 -21.59 12.92 -14.41
CA ARG A 101 -21.05 13.99 -15.29
C ARG A 101 -20.94 13.56 -16.75
N ILE A 102 -20.68 12.28 -17.00
CA ILE A 102 -20.62 11.71 -18.35
C ILE A 102 -22.02 11.66 -18.96
N GLU A 103 -23.03 11.23 -18.20
CA GLU A 103 -24.42 11.15 -18.68
C GLU A 103 -25.11 12.52 -18.75
N ASN A 104 -24.85 13.38 -17.77
CA ASN A 104 -25.57 14.64 -17.56
C ASN A 104 -24.61 15.84 -17.55
N SER A 105 -23.97 16.10 -18.70
CA SER A 105 -22.96 17.16 -18.84
C SER A 105 -23.43 18.60 -18.50
N SER A 106 -24.71 18.81 -18.23
CA SER A 106 -25.33 20.10 -17.85
C SER A 106 -25.77 20.21 -16.38
N VAL A 107 -25.65 19.14 -15.58
CA VAL A 107 -26.09 19.15 -14.17
C VAL A 107 -24.88 19.41 -13.27
N LEU A 108 -24.90 20.53 -12.55
CA LEU A 108 -24.03 20.73 -11.40
C LEU A 108 -24.42 19.68 -10.36
N LEU A 109 -23.60 18.65 -10.20
CA LEU A 109 -23.80 17.65 -9.15
C LEU A 109 -23.73 18.38 -7.82
N VAL A 110 -24.86 18.40 -7.13
CA VAL A 110 -24.91 18.80 -5.73
C VAL A 110 -24.10 17.74 -5.00
N GLU A 111 -22.95 18.10 -4.46
CA GLU A 111 -22.22 17.22 -3.54
C GLU A 111 -23.22 16.74 -2.50
N LYS A 112 -23.51 15.44 -2.52
CA LYS A 112 -24.41 14.83 -1.55
C LYS A 112 -23.74 15.06 -0.20
N LYS A 113 -24.26 16.00 0.58
CA LYS A 113 -23.74 16.29 1.92
C LYS A 113 -23.86 14.99 2.71
N VAL A 114 -22.73 14.31 2.88
CA VAL A 114 -22.64 13.14 3.73
C VAL A 114 -23.01 13.62 5.12
N ASP A 115 -24.08 13.05 5.66
CA ASP A 115 -24.45 13.29 7.05
C ASP A 115 -23.37 12.67 7.93
N LYS A 116 -22.44 13.52 8.37
CA LYS A 116 -21.30 13.14 9.21
C LYS A 116 -21.75 12.61 10.57
N GLU A 117 -22.95 12.98 11.04
CA GLU A 117 -23.49 12.49 12.31
C GLU A 117 -24.09 11.09 12.14
N ALA A 118 -24.75 10.80 11.01
CA ALA A 118 -25.25 9.46 10.70
C ALA A 118 -24.14 8.41 10.45
N THR A 119 -22.89 8.85 10.25
CA THR A 119 -21.71 8.00 9.97
C THR A 119 -20.69 7.92 11.12
N LEU A 120 -21.06 8.34 12.34
CA LEU A 120 -20.24 8.18 13.55
C LEU A 120 -20.13 6.70 13.97
N LEU A 121 -19.39 5.91 13.19
CA LEU A 121 -18.98 4.56 13.56
C LEU A 121 -17.71 4.64 14.42
N PRO A 122 -17.56 3.77 15.44
CA PRO A 122 -16.32 3.69 16.19
C PRO A 122 -15.16 3.34 15.25
N ALA A 123 -14.05 4.05 15.40
CA ALA A 123 -12.85 3.79 14.62
C ALA A 123 -12.38 2.34 14.84
N ARG A 124 -12.01 1.65 13.77
CA ARG A 124 -11.44 0.30 13.80
C ARG A 124 -10.00 0.36 13.28
N PRO A 125 -9.07 0.97 14.02
CA PRO A 125 -7.68 1.03 13.58
C PRO A 125 -7.12 -0.40 13.50
N PRO A 126 -6.13 -0.63 12.63
CA PRO A 126 -5.39 -1.88 12.64
C PRO A 126 -4.72 -2.09 14.00
N VAL A 127 -4.88 -3.27 14.59
CA VAL A 127 -4.34 -3.62 15.91
C VAL A 127 -3.50 -4.89 15.86
N PHE A 128 -2.58 -5.03 16.81
CA PHE A 128 -1.87 -6.29 17.02
C PHE A 128 -2.82 -7.45 17.29
N CYS A 129 -2.52 -8.63 16.72
CA CYS A 129 -3.24 -9.87 16.99
C CYS A 129 -3.30 -10.15 18.50
N ALA A 130 -4.36 -10.84 18.94
CA ALA A 130 -4.44 -11.34 20.30
C ALA A 130 -3.23 -12.26 20.60
N GLY A 131 -2.53 -11.99 21.70
CA GLY A 131 -1.32 -12.72 22.08
C GLY A 131 -0.03 -12.32 21.36
N CYS A 132 -0.05 -11.32 20.48
CA CYS A 132 1.17 -10.85 19.82
C CYS A 132 2.16 -10.27 20.85
N PRO A 133 3.42 -10.75 20.90
CA PRO A 133 4.39 -10.29 21.90
C PRO A 133 4.82 -8.83 21.69
N SER A 134 4.68 -8.28 20.48
CA SER A 134 4.94 -6.87 20.20
C SER A 134 4.08 -5.94 21.06
N ARG A 135 2.91 -6.40 21.53
CA ARG A 135 2.07 -5.67 22.49
C ARG A 135 2.82 -5.34 23.78
N GLY A 136 3.60 -6.29 24.30
CA GLY A 136 4.41 -6.10 25.51
C GLY A 136 5.58 -5.15 25.28
N LEU A 137 6.25 -5.28 24.14
CA LEU A 137 7.33 -4.37 23.72
C LEU A 137 6.83 -2.92 23.67
N PHE A 138 5.76 -2.65 22.93
CA PHE A 138 5.25 -1.30 22.78
C PHE A 138 4.60 -0.74 24.05
N TYR A 139 4.04 -1.60 24.91
CA TYR A 139 3.63 -1.19 26.25
C TYR A 139 4.83 -0.76 27.11
N ALA A 140 5.93 -1.52 27.10
CA ALA A 140 7.14 -1.14 27.84
C ALA A 140 7.73 0.17 27.31
N LEU A 141 7.80 0.34 25.99
CA LEU A 141 8.27 1.58 25.37
C LEU A 141 7.36 2.77 25.70
N SER A 142 6.05 2.56 25.91
CA SER A 142 5.13 3.64 26.33
C SER A 142 5.35 4.13 27.75
N GLN A 143 6.11 3.40 28.56
CA GLN A 143 6.53 3.82 29.90
C GLN A 143 7.88 4.58 29.90
N ILE A 144 8.52 4.74 28.74
CA ILE A 144 9.85 5.35 28.62
C ILE A 144 9.77 6.59 27.74
N ASP A 145 10.25 7.72 28.24
CA ASP A 145 10.43 8.92 27.43
C ASP A 145 11.63 8.76 26.50
N CYS A 146 11.38 8.31 25.27
CA CYS A 146 12.40 8.07 24.25
C CYS A 146 11.98 8.68 22.90
N VAL A 147 12.77 8.49 21.85
CA VAL A 147 12.32 8.64 20.45
C VAL A 147 12.41 7.27 19.79
N VAL A 148 11.35 6.86 19.13
CA VAL A 148 11.29 5.57 18.43
C VAL A 148 11.15 5.79 16.93
N SER A 149 12.21 5.43 16.21
CA SER A 149 12.18 5.32 14.76
C SER A 149 11.68 3.94 14.36
N GLY A 150 10.50 3.92 13.75
CA GLY A 150 9.82 2.73 13.28
C GLY A 150 10.10 2.41 11.81
N ASP A 151 9.56 1.28 11.41
CA ASP A 151 9.79 0.64 10.13
C ASP A 151 8.45 0.02 9.66
N ILE A 152 8.35 -0.49 8.44
CA ILE A 152 7.10 -1.04 7.90
C ILE A 152 6.98 -2.52 8.24
N GLY A 153 5.95 -2.89 9.01
CA GLY A 153 5.65 -4.27 9.38
C GLY A 153 4.59 -4.33 10.49
N CYS A 154 4.30 -5.51 11.06
CA CYS A 154 3.31 -5.62 12.15
C CYS A 154 3.60 -4.68 13.32
N TYR A 155 4.87 -4.43 13.63
CA TYR A 155 5.29 -3.50 14.68
C TYR A 155 4.95 -2.04 14.37
N SER A 156 4.66 -1.65 13.12
CA SER A 156 4.18 -0.30 12.77
C SER A 156 2.84 0.05 13.44
N LEU A 157 2.08 -0.98 13.85
CA LEU A 157 0.81 -0.82 14.58
C LEU A 157 1.01 -0.25 15.99
N GLY A 158 2.25 -0.16 16.48
CA GLY A 158 2.60 0.54 17.72
C GLY A 158 2.34 2.05 17.68
N VAL A 159 2.04 2.62 16.50
CA VAL A 159 1.61 4.03 16.36
C VAL A 159 0.20 4.27 16.89
N PHE A 160 -0.66 3.25 16.90
CA PHE A 160 -2.06 3.40 17.30
C PHE A 160 -2.26 3.25 18.82
N PRO A 161 -3.37 3.77 19.37
CA PRO A 161 -3.76 3.50 20.75
C PRO A 161 -3.84 1.99 21.05
N PRO A 162 -3.46 1.55 22.26
CA PRO A 162 -3.06 2.35 23.42
C PRO A 162 -1.55 2.63 23.52
N TYR A 163 -0.78 2.37 22.47
CA TYR A 163 0.69 2.42 22.55
C TYR A 163 1.23 3.80 22.20
N GLU A 164 0.81 4.35 21.06
CA GLU A 164 1.19 5.69 20.58
C GLU A 164 2.70 5.94 20.68
N ARG A 165 3.49 4.94 20.26
CA ARG A 165 4.93 4.85 20.58
C ARG A 165 5.85 4.68 19.39
N LEU A 166 5.42 5.12 18.22
CA LEU A 166 6.28 5.30 17.05
C LEU A 166 6.25 6.76 16.64
N ASP A 167 7.42 7.41 16.68
CA ASP A 167 7.56 8.83 16.37
C ASP A 167 7.76 9.05 14.86
N THR A 168 8.38 8.09 14.17
CA THR A 168 8.56 8.10 12.72
C THR A 168 8.37 6.70 12.13
N ILE A 169 7.85 6.60 10.91
CA ILE A 169 7.75 5.36 10.13
C ILE A 169 7.96 5.74 8.67
N LEU A 170 8.82 5.03 7.95
CA LEU A 170 9.11 5.34 6.54
C LEU A 170 9.01 4.11 5.62
N CYS A 171 10.03 3.26 5.60
CA CYS A 171 10.09 2.10 4.72
C CYS A 171 10.77 0.90 5.42
N MET A 172 10.83 -0.24 4.72
CA MET A 172 11.52 -1.43 5.21
C MET A 172 13.03 -1.15 5.37
N GLY A 173 13.56 -1.36 6.56
CA GLY A 173 14.94 -1.04 6.97
C GLY A 173 15.12 0.36 7.60
N ALA A 174 14.12 1.24 7.51
CA ALA A 174 14.26 2.65 7.90
C ALA A 174 14.43 2.87 9.40
N GLY A 175 13.91 1.97 10.25
CA GLY A 175 13.99 2.14 11.70
C GLY A 175 15.44 2.27 12.19
N ILE A 176 16.37 1.59 11.50
CA ILE A 176 17.80 1.68 11.76
C ILE A 176 18.39 2.96 11.18
N THR A 177 18.18 3.23 9.89
CA THR A 177 18.87 4.32 9.19
C THR A 177 18.38 5.71 9.62
N VAL A 178 17.11 5.85 9.97
CA VAL A 178 16.56 7.10 10.50
C VAL A 178 17.08 7.35 11.91
N ALA A 179 17.17 6.32 12.76
CA ALA A 179 17.83 6.42 14.06
C ALA A 179 19.29 6.86 13.91
N GLN A 180 20.04 6.27 12.98
CA GLN A 180 21.40 6.72 12.67
C GLN A 180 21.45 8.18 12.21
N GLY A 181 20.53 8.60 11.34
CA GLY A 181 20.46 9.97 10.85
C GLY A 181 20.24 10.97 11.99
N MET A 182 19.31 10.69 12.89
CA MET A 182 19.07 11.51 14.09
C MET A 182 20.28 11.53 15.03
N ASP A 183 20.95 10.39 15.22
CA ASP A 183 22.19 10.32 16.00
C ASP A 183 23.29 11.22 15.38
N LYS A 184 23.52 11.12 14.07
CA LYS A 184 24.48 11.95 13.34
C LYS A 184 24.11 13.43 13.32
N ALA A 185 22.82 13.75 13.36
CA ALA A 185 22.32 15.13 13.49
C ALA A 185 22.54 15.71 14.90
N GLY A 186 23.07 14.92 15.85
CA GLY A 186 23.36 15.38 17.21
C GLY A 186 22.17 15.30 18.17
N PHE A 187 21.12 14.53 17.85
CA PHE A 187 20.01 14.32 18.77
C PHE A 187 20.48 13.56 20.01
N ARG A 188 20.39 14.17 21.19
CA ARG A 188 20.86 13.58 22.47
C ARG A 188 19.88 13.74 23.64
N ASP A 189 18.76 14.42 23.43
CA ASP A 189 17.83 14.79 24.50
C ASP A 189 17.14 13.58 25.13
N LYS A 190 16.91 12.53 24.33
CA LYS A 190 16.22 11.31 24.73
C LYS A 190 16.91 10.07 24.17
N PRO A 191 16.74 8.90 24.79
CA PRO A 191 17.17 7.64 24.19
C PRO A 191 16.54 7.45 22.82
N LEU A 192 17.35 7.07 21.84
CA LEU A 192 16.91 6.87 20.47
C LEU A 192 16.87 5.38 20.14
N ILE A 193 15.69 4.89 19.77
CA ILE A 193 15.41 3.48 19.54
C ILE A 193 15.00 3.27 18.08
N GLY A 194 15.72 2.42 17.36
CA GLY A 194 15.34 1.98 16.02
C GLY A 194 14.67 0.61 16.07
N ILE A 195 13.41 0.51 15.63
CA ILE A 195 12.67 -0.76 15.58
C ILE A 195 12.64 -1.28 14.16
N VAL A 196 12.98 -2.55 13.99
CA VAL A 196 12.90 -3.28 12.73
C VAL A 196 12.37 -4.70 13.01
N GLY A 197 11.80 -5.38 12.02
CA GLY A 197 11.47 -6.80 12.11
C GLY A 197 12.59 -7.66 11.56
N ASP A 198 12.57 -8.96 11.83
CA ASP A 198 13.47 -9.94 11.19
C ASP A 198 13.46 -9.84 9.65
N SER A 199 12.28 -9.85 9.04
CA SER A 199 12.16 -9.83 7.58
C SER A 199 12.65 -8.51 6.96
N THR A 200 12.37 -7.38 7.59
CA THR A 200 12.85 -6.06 7.15
C THR A 200 14.34 -5.87 7.44
N PHE A 201 14.86 -6.48 8.50
CA PHE A 201 16.28 -6.54 8.79
C PHE A 201 17.04 -7.24 7.66
N PHE A 202 16.59 -8.43 7.24
CA PHE A 202 17.21 -9.14 6.11
C PHE A 202 16.99 -8.47 4.75
N HIS A 203 15.88 -7.74 4.58
CA HIS A 203 15.58 -7.03 3.33
C HIS A 203 16.50 -5.84 3.10
N ALA A 204 16.67 -4.97 4.11
CA ALA A 204 17.42 -3.72 3.98
C ALA A 204 18.14 -3.28 5.26
N GLY A 205 17.74 -3.77 6.44
CA GLY A 205 18.29 -3.31 7.72
C GLY A 205 19.74 -3.71 8.02
N MET A 206 20.24 -4.83 7.47
CA MET A 206 21.61 -5.31 7.72
C MET A 206 22.68 -4.27 7.38
N THR A 207 22.53 -3.58 6.25
CA THR A 207 23.48 -2.56 5.81
C THR A 207 23.47 -1.33 6.72
N GLY A 208 22.28 -0.92 7.18
CA GLY A 208 22.14 0.15 8.16
C GLY A 208 22.78 -0.19 9.50
N LEU A 209 22.66 -1.45 9.96
CA LEU A 209 23.26 -1.87 11.22
C LEU A 209 24.80 -1.84 11.15
N LEU A 210 25.36 -2.34 10.04
CA LEU A 210 26.79 -2.26 9.77
C LEU A 210 27.27 -0.80 9.81
N GLU A 211 26.53 0.10 9.17
CA GLU A 211 26.87 1.51 9.10
C GLU A 211 26.84 2.18 10.48
N ILE A 212 25.82 1.92 11.31
CA ILE A 212 25.76 2.40 12.71
C ILE A 212 26.99 1.95 13.49
N SER A 213 27.33 0.66 13.41
CA SER A 213 28.47 0.07 14.13
C SER A 213 29.80 0.71 13.70
N TYR A 214 30.05 0.77 12.39
CA TYR A 214 31.24 1.40 11.81
C TYR A 214 31.40 2.86 12.26
N ASN A 215 30.27 3.58 12.33
CA ASN A 215 30.23 4.99 12.70
C ASN A 215 30.17 5.27 14.20
N LYS A 216 30.26 4.24 15.05
CA LYS A 216 30.14 4.33 16.51
C LYS A 216 28.83 5.01 16.94
N GLY A 217 27.73 4.70 16.28
CA GLY A 217 26.42 5.20 16.65
C GLY A 217 25.98 4.71 18.03
N ILE A 218 25.14 5.49 18.70
CA ILE A 218 24.72 5.25 20.09
C ILE A 218 23.25 4.81 20.20
N SER A 219 22.53 4.74 19.08
CA SER A 219 21.13 4.33 19.06
C SER A 219 20.96 2.86 19.46
N THR A 220 19.88 2.57 20.19
CA THR A 220 19.49 1.18 20.53
C THR A 220 18.67 0.61 19.40
N ILE A 221 19.13 -0.47 18.76
CA ILE A 221 18.38 -1.16 17.72
C ILE A 221 17.65 -2.36 18.31
N VAL A 222 16.34 -2.45 18.07
CA VAL A 222 15.47 -3.55 18.49
C VAL A 222 14.98 -4.30 17.24
N ILE A 223 15.44 -5.53 17.08
CA ILE A 223 14.98 -6.43 16.03
C ILE A 223 13.86 -7.30 16.59
N VAL A 224 12.65 -7.16 16.06
CA VAL A 224 11.46 -7.94 16.43
C VAL A 224 11.43 -9.21 15.57
N ASP A 225 12.05 -10.28 16.07
CA ASP A 225 12.05 -11.59 15.42
C ASP A 225 10.77 -12.38 15.72
N ASN A 226 9.92 -12.56 14.70
CA ASN A 226 8.75 -13.42 14.76
C ASN A 226 8.79 -14.55 13.70
N ARG A 227 9.92 -14.70 13.00
CA ARG A 227 10.17 -15.68 11.94
C ARG A 227 9.13 -15.69 10.83
N ALA A 228 8.55 -14.53 10.49
CA ALA A 228 7.57 -14.41 9.43
C ALA A 228 7.45 -12.97 8.89
N THR A 229 7.30 -12.82 7.57
CA THR A 229 6.82 -11.55 7.01
C THR A 229 5.30 -11.47 7.17
N ALA A 230 4.86 -11.18 8.40
CA ALA A 230 3.49 -11.45 8.82
C ALA A 230 2.43 -10.56 8.17
N MET A 231 2.63 -9.24 8.15
CA MET A 231 1.63 -8.27 7.66
C MET A 231 1.25 -8.46 6.19
N THR A 232 2.17 -9.00 5.39
CA THR A 232 1.96 -9.22 3.96
C THR A 232 1.32 -10.58 3.66
N GLY A 233 1.10 -11.44 4.65
CA GLY A 233 0.51 -12.77 4.46
C GLY A 233 1.49 -13.93 4.61
N LEU A 234 2.43 -13.84 5.57
CA LEU A 234 3.32 -14.93 5.99
C LEU A 234 4.26 -15.43 4.87
N GLN A 235 4.85 -14.50 4.12
CA GLN A 235 5.85 -14.82 3.12
C GLN A 235 7.10 -15.43 3.77
N ASP A 236 7.75 -16.33 3.03
CA ASP A 236 9.05 -16.84 3.40
C ASP A 236 10.13 -15.79 3.16
N HIS A 237 11.12 -15.78 4.03
CA HIS A 237 12.28 -14.91 4.01
C HIS A 237 13.49 -15.66 4.61
N PRO A 238 14.72 -15.10 4.60
CA PRO A 238 15.90 -15.82 5.09
C PRO A 238 15.78 -16.43 6.51
N GLY A 239 15.02 -15.79 7.41
CA GLY A 239 14.76 -16.29 8.76
C GLY A 239 13.73 -17.42 8.86
N THR A 240 13.02 -17.77 7.79
CA THR A 240 12.07 -18.92 7.79
C THR A 240 12.74 -20.25 7.43
N GLY A 241 13.97 -20.22 6.90
CA GLY A 241 14.67 -21.42 6.42
C GLY A 241 14.03 -22.05 5.19
N ARG A 242 13.28 -21.28 4.41
CA ARG A 242 12.63 -21.74 3.17
C ARG A 242 12.88 -20.77 2.03
N THR A 243 13.12 -21.33 0.85
CA THR A 243 13.22 -20.57 -0.40
C THR A 243 11.82 -20.15 -0.89
N LEU A 244 11.77 -19.22 -1.87
CA LEU A 244 10.54 -18.85 -2.57
C LEU A 244 9.77 -20.07 -3.12
N MET A 245 10.49 -21.10 -3.58
CA MET A 245 9.94 -22.36 -4.07
C MET A 245 9.60 -23.37 -2.96
N LYS A 246 9.50 -22.91 -1.70
CA LYS A 246 9.18 -23.70 -0.50
C LYS A 246 10.16 -24.82 -0.16
N LYS A 247 11.32 -24.90 -0.83
CA LYS A 247 12.40 -25.83 -0.48
C LYS A 247 13.08 -25.41 0.82
N ARG A 248 13.40 -26.38 1.68
CA ARG A 248 14.18 -26.16 2.91
C ARG A 248 15.57 -25.63 2.56
N THR A 249 16.04 -24.64 3.31
CA THR A 249 17.36 -24.04 3.20
C THR A 249 17.88 -23.66 4.60
N HIS A 250 19.08 -23.07 4.68
CA HIS A 250 19.63 -22.55 5.91
C HIS A 250 18.74 -21.43 6.50
N THR A 251 18.56 -21.44 7.82
CA THR A 251 17.84 -20.39 8.55
C THR A 251 18.84 -19.36 9.02
N ALA A 252 18.71 -18.12 8.55
CA ALA A 252 19.49 -17.00 9.02
C ALA A 252 18.90 -16.47 10.33
N TYR A 253 19.74 -16.18 11.32
CA TYR A 253 19.33 -15.56 12.59
C TYR A 253 19.85 -14.12 12.64
N PRO A 254 19.07 -13.12 13.07
CA PRO A 254 19.56 -11.75 13.20
C PRO A 254 20.86 -11.65 14.02
N GLU A 255 21.01 -12.49 15.04
CA GLU A 255 22.17 -12.59 15.93
C GLU A 255 23.46 -13.06 15.24
N ASP A 256 23.37 -13.62 14.03
CA ASP A 256 24.55 -13.96 13.22
C ASP A 256 25.15 -12.72 12.54
N PHE A 257 24.37 -11.64 12.42
CA PHE A 257 24.76 -10.40 11.72
C PHE A 257 24.86 -9.19 12.65
N ALA A 258 24.20 -9.24 13.81
CA ALA A 258 24.05 -8.11 14.73
C ALA A 258 25.00 -8.15 15.95
N ARG A 259 26.17 -8.78 15.81
CA ARG A 259 27.19 -8.87 16.89
C ARG A 259 28.22 -7.76 16.83
#